data_AF-W7T0D6-F1
#
_entry.id   AF-W7T0D6-F1
#
_cell.length_a   1.000
_cell.length_b   1.000
_cell.length_c   1.000
_cell.angle_alpha   90.00
_cell.angle_beta   90.00
_cell.angle_gamma   90.00
#
_symmetry.space_group_name_H-M   'P 1'
#
loop_
_entity.id
_entity.type
_entity.pdbx_description
1 polymer ?
#
loop_
_entity_poly.entity_id
_entity_poly.type
_entity_poly.pdbx_seq_one_letter_code
_entity_poly.pdbx_strand_id
1 'polypeptide(L)'
;MRTGLCRICRRPGRSYRRPSFPLPEGTVCRLSSSFSTTTIPVIDLSPFVDPHASESSKKQCAEAVHHAAVNVGFLYVKNHGVDPSITDGARAHARAFFSLPQVRAPRKEGEREGGREGG
;
A
#
# COMPACT_ATOMS: atom_id res chain seq x y z
N MET A 1 9.75 -38.10 6.54
CA MET A 1 8.70 -37.19 7.07
C MET A 1 8.52 -36.07 6.06
N ARG A 2 7.27 -35.81 5.65
CA ARG A 2 6.91 -35.17 4.38
C ARG A 2 7.26 -33.68 4.34
N THR A 3 8.09 -33.30 3.38
CA THR A 3 8.49 -31.93 3.05
C THR A 3 7.34 -31.21 2.33
N GLY A 4 6.61 -30.36 3.04
CA GLY A 4 5.59 -29.48 2.48
C GLY A 4 6.20 -28.20 1.93
N LEU A 5 6.52 -28.18 0.63
CA LEU A 5 6.99 -27.01 -0.11
C LEU A 5 5.95 -25.86 -0.02
N CYS A 6 6.36 -24.70 0.49
CA CYS A 6 5.57 -23.48 0.43
C CYS A 6 5.34 -23.08 -1.04
N ARG A 7 4.10 -23.23 -1.52
CA ARG A 7 3.68 -22.95 -2.91
C ARG A 7 3.67 -21.46 -3.30
N ILE A 8 4.03 -20.55 -2.40
CA ILE A 8 3.86 -19.10 -2.63
C ILE A 8 4.94 -18.52 -3.56
N CYS A 9 6.13 -19.13 -3.66
CA CYS A 9 7.27 -18.46 -4.30
C CYS A 9 7.71 -19.03 -5.66
N ARG A 10 6.99 -19.99 -6.27
CA ARG A 10 7.34 -20.55 -7.60
C ARG A 10 6.30 -20.16 -8.65
N ARG A 11 6.53 -19.05 -9.36
CA ARG A 11 5.97 -18.85 -10.71
C ARG A 11 6.95 -19.42 -11.74
N PRO A 12 6.54 -20.34 -12.64
CA PRO A 12 7.38 -20.75 -13.76
C PRO A 12 7.57 -19.57 -14.72
N GLY A 13 8.81 -19.33 -15.17
CA GLY A 13 9.12 -18.38 -16.26
C GLY A 13 9.63 -16.98 -15.86
N ARG A 14 9.85 -16.68 -14.58
CA ARG A 14 10.52 -15.41 -14.18
C ARG A 14 11.82 -15.69 -13.44
N SER A 15 12.94 -15.30 -14.04
CA SER A 15 14.23 -15.23 -13.37
C SER A 15 14.19 -14.08 -12.36
N TYR A 16 13.82 -14.40 -11.12
CA TYR A 16 14.19 -13.52 -10.01
C TYR A 16 15.70 -13.63 -9.84
N ARG A 17 16.45 -12.58 -10.23
CA ARG A 17 17.78 -12.37 -9.66
C ARG A 17 17.57 -12.16 -8.16
N ARG A 18 17.86 -13.20 -7.37
CA ARG A 18 17.97 -13.07 -5.92
C ARG A 18 18.96 -11.93 -5.66
N PRO A 19 18.61 -10.89 -4.90
CA PRO A 19 19.60 -10.00 -4.34
C PRO A 19 20.56 -10.85 -3.51
N SER A 20 21.86 -10.72 -3.77
CA SER A 20 22.94 -11.52 -3.17
C SER A 20 23.21 -11.17 -1.71
N PHE A 21 22.21 -10.75 -0.95
CA PHE A 21 22.38 -10.45 0.46
C PHE A 21 22.03 -11.69 1.29
N PRO A 22 22.95 -12.22 2.11
CA PRO A 22 22.67 -13.37 2.96
C PRO A 22 21.64 -12.95 4.02
N LEU A 23 20.41 -13.45 3.91
CA LEU A 23 19.46 -13.38 5.02
C LEU A 23 19.81 -14.52 6.00
N PRO A 24 20.01 -14.24 7.29
CA PRO A 24 20.23 -15.28 8.28
C PRO A 24 19.01 -16.20 8.40
N GLU A 25 19.30 -17.50 8.51
CA GLU A 25 18.29 -18.57 8.56
C GLU A 25 17.30 -18.33 9.72
N GLY A 26 16.01 -18.27 9.39
CA GLY A 26 14.93 -18.16 10.38
C GLY A 26 14.15 -16.85 10.40
N THR A 27 14.47 -15.87 9.55
CA THR A 27 13.71 -14.61 9.51
C THR A 27 12.40 -14.78 8.75
N VAL A 28 11.33 -15.16 9.45
CA VAL A 28 9.98 -14.78 9.04
C VAL A 28 9.86 -13.26 9.20
N CYS A 29 9.30 -12.55 8.22
CA CYS A 29 8.83 -11.17 8.43
C CYS A 29 7.65 -11.22 9.41
N ARG A 30 7.98 -11.32 10.71
CA ARG A 30 7.04 -11.12 11.80
C ARG A 30 6.70 -9.62 11.79
N LEU A 31 5.43 -9.27 11.60
CA LEU A 31 4.97 -7.93 11.88
C LEU A 31 5.10 -7.73 13.40
N SER A 32 6.23 -7.19 13.84
CA SER A 32 6.54 -6.94 15.24
C SER A 32 5.61 -5.85 15.76
N SER A 33 4.57 -6.25 16.50
CA SER A 33 3.61 -5.36 17.13
C SER A 33 4.18 -4.76 18.42
N SER A 34 5.22 -3.95 18.28
CA SER A 34 5.72 -3.09 19.35
C SER A 34 5.99 -1.70 18.77
N PHE A 35 4.93 -1.03 18.34
CA PHE A 35 4.97 0.38 17.98
C PHE A 35 4.46 1.21 19.17
N SER A 36 5.38 1.71 19.98
CA SER A 36 5.08 2.65 21.06
C SER A 36 5.21 4.09 20.57
N THR A 37 4.28 4.53 19.73
CA THR A 37 3.81 5.93 19.67
C THR A 37 2.37 5.94 19.18
N THR A 38 1.42 6.22 20.06
CA THR A 38 -0.04 6.18 19.81
C THR A 38 -0.54 7.20 18.77
N THR A 39 0.36 8.00 18.18
CA THR A 39 0.00 9.14 17.34
C THR A 39 0.43 8.91 15.89
N ILE A 40 -0.54 8.89 14.98
CA ILE A 40 -0.28 8.80 13.55
C ILE A 40 0.17 10.18 13.05
N PRO A 41 1.32 10.30 12.35
CA PRO A 41 1.82 11.59 11.89
C PRO A 41 0.88 12.21 10.86
N VAL A 42 0.58 13.50 11.01
CA VAL A 42 -0.21 14.29 10.05
C VAL A 42 0.74 15.24 9.31
N ILE A 43 0.80 15.13 7.99
CA ILE A 43 1.72 15.88 7.14
C ILE A 43 0.96 16.87 6.26
N ASP A 44 1.48 18.09 6.18
CA ASP A 44 0.95 19.16 5.32
C ASP A 44 1.61 19.14 3.94
N LEU A 45 0.84 18.89 2.87
CA LEU A 45 1.36 18.94 1.50
C LEU A 45 1.19 20.30 0.82
N SER A 46 0.74 21.34 1.53
CA SER A 46 0.62 22.70 0.97
C SER A 46 1.87 23.17 0.21
N PRO A 47 3.12 22.91 0.66
CA PRO A 47 4.32 23.34 -0.08
C PRO A 47 4.46 22.74 -1.48
N PHE A 48 3.79 21.61 -1.77
CA PHE A 48 3.78 20.99 -3.09
C PHE A 48 2.65 21.48 -3.99
N VAL A 49 1.61 22.07 -3.40
CA VAL A 49 0.43 22.59 -4.10
C VAL A 49 0.61 24.08 -4.41
N ASP A 50 1.24 24.84 -3.51
CA ASP A 50 1.48 26.27 -3.67
C ASP A 50 2.65 26.54 -4.65
N PRO A 51 2.41 27.25 -5.78
CA PRO A 51 3.47 27.60 -6.73
C PRO A 51 4.52 28.57 -6.15
N HIS A 52 4.23 29.28 -5.05
CA HIS A 52 5.13 30.22 -4.40
C HIS A 52 5.95 29.60 -3.25
N ALA A 53 5.78 28.30 -2.99
CA ALA A 53 6.50 27.64 -1.93
C ALA A 53 8.02 27.58 -2.19
N SER A 54 8.80 27.87 -1.15
CA SER A 54 10.27 27.73 -1.18
C SER A 54 10.68 26.26 -1.36
N GLU A 55 11.75 26.03 -2.12
CA GLU A 55 12.39 24.72 -2.26
C GLU A 55 12.80 24.12 -0.90
N SER A 56 13.16 24.97 0.07
CA SER A 56 13.45 24.54 1.44
C SER A 56 12.24 23.91 2.14
N SER A 57 11.05 24.51 2.00
CA SER A 57 9.80 24.03 2.57
C SER A 57 9.35 22.71 1.94
N LYS A 58 9.52 22.57 0.61
CA LYS A 58 9.26 21.32 -0.11
C LYS A 58 10.17 20.20 0.38
N LYS A 59 11.47 20.49 0.57
CA LYS A 59 12.44 19.52 1.08
C LYS A 59 12.11 19.07 2.51
N GLN A 60 11.75 19.99 3.39
CA GLN A 60 11.32 19.65 4.76
C GLN A 60 10.08 18.77 4.77
N CYS A 61 9.09 19.07 3.91
CA CYS A 61 7.91 18.24 3.77
C CYS A 61 8.25 16.84 3.23
N ALA A 62 9.14 16.73 2.24
CA ALA A 62 9.58 15.44 1.71
C ALA A 62 10.29 14.59 2.77
N GLU A 63 11.13 15.21 3.60
CA GLU A 63 11.82 14.54 4.71
C GLU A 63 10.83 14.01 5.75
N ALA A 64 9.80 14.79 6.09
CA ALA A 64 8.75 14.36 7.00
C ALA A 64 7.96 13.16 6.46
N VAL A 65 7.65 13.17 5.15
CA VAL A 65 6.99 12.03 4.48
C VAL A 65 7.88 10.80 4.50
N HIS A 66 9.16 10.96 4.18
CA HIS A 66 10.13 9.88 4.19
C HIS A 66 10.24 9.24 5.59
N HIS A 67 10.42 10.07 6.61
CA HIS A 67 10.51 9.62 7.99
C HIS A 67 9.24 8.87 8.44
N ALA A 68 8.05 9.39 8.13
CA ALA A 68 6.79 8.73 8.46
C ALA A 68 6.63 7.39 7.72
N ALA A 69 7.01 7.33 6.44
CA ALA A 69 6.92 6.12 5.64
C ALA A 69 7.87 5.01 6.11
N VAL A 70 9.10 5.36 6.50
CA VAL A 70 10.11 4.39 6.96
C VAL A 70 9.86 3.92 8.39
N ASN A 71 9.50 4.83 9.28
CA ASN A 71 9.45 4.54 10.72
C ASN A 71 8.05 4.14 11.21
N VAL A 72 6.98 4.64 10.57
CA VAL A 72 5.59 4.37 10.97
C VAL A 72 4.88 3.47 9.95
N GLY A 73 5.15 3.67 8.66
CA GLY A 73 4.48 2.94 7.57
C GLY A 73 3.06 3.42 7.27
N PHE A 74 2.55 4.41 8.02
CA PHE A 74 1.27 5.06 7.80
C PHE A 74 1.32 6.52 8.22
N LEU A 75 0.58 7.39 7.52
CA LEU A 75 0.51 8.83 7.78
C LEU A 75 -0.81 9.40 7.27
N TYR A 76 -1.27 10.48 7.90
CA TYR A 76 -2.36 11.31 7.39
C TYR A 76 -1.80 12.48 6.60
N VAL A 77 -2.51 12.87 5.56
CA VAL A 77 -2.16 14.01 4.72
C VAL A 77 -3.26 15.07 4.82
N LYS A 78 -2.86 16.32 4.99
CA LYS A 78 -3.73 17.50 4.82
C LYS A 78 -3.25 18.35 3.65
N ASN A 79 -4.15 19.14 3.08
CA ASN A 79 -3.86 20.08 2.01
C ASN A 79 -3.16 19.44 0.80
N HIS A 80 -3.62 18.25 0.39
CA HIS A 80 -3.09 17.53 -0.79
C HIS A 80 -3.53 18.14 -2.13
N GLY A 81 -4.32 19.21 -2.13
CA GLY A 81 -4.77 19.89 -3.36
C GLY A 81 -5.84 19.13 -4.16
N VAL A 82 -6.47 18.10 -3.58
CA VAL A 82 -7.62 17.43 -4.23
C VAL A 82 -8.87 18.21 -3.84
N ASP A 83 -9.65 18.59 -4.86
CA ASP A 83 -10.89 19.33 -4.67
C ASP A 83 -11.86 18.55 -3.76
N PRO A 84 -12.45 19.18 -2.73
CA PRO A 84 -13.39 18.53 -1.83
C PRO A 84 -14.58 17.86 -2.55
N SER A 85 -15.05 18.43 -3.67
CA SER A 85 -16.17 17.90 -4.46
C SER A 85 -15.88 16.50 -5.02
N ILE A 86 -14.62 16.18 -5.32
CA ILE A 86 -14.20 14.85 -5.78
C ILE A 86 -14.37 13.83 -4.64
N THR A 87 -13.94 14.20 -3.44
CA THR A 87 -14.02 13.33 -2.27
C THR A 87 -15.48 13.10 -1.87
N ASP A 88 -16.30 14.15 -1.89
CA ASP A 88 -17.72 14.08 -1.59
C ASP A 88 -18.48 13.25 -2.63
N GLY A 89 -18.19 13.45 -3.93
CA GLY A 89 -18.74 12.65 -5.01
C GLY A 89 -18.38 11.17 -4.87
N ALA A 90 -17.10 10.85 -4.64
CA ALA A 90 -16.66 9.47 -4.42
C ALA A 90 -17.38 8.82 -3.24
N ARG A 91 -17.55 9.55 -2.13
CA ARG A 91 -18.28 9.08 -0.95
C ARG A 91 -19.77 8.88 -1.24
N ALA A 92 -20.40 9.77 -2.00
CA ALA A 92 -21.80 9.65 -2.40
C ALA A 92 -22.03 8.43 -3.30
N HIS A 93 -21.18 8.23 -4.32
CA HIS A 93 -21.25 7.07 -5.21
C HIS A 93 -20.99 5.76 -4.48
N ALA A 94 -20.00 5.71 -3.59
CA ALA A 94 -19.74 4.53 -2.77
C ALA A 94 -20.97 4.17 -1.93
N ARG A 95 -21.60 5.16 -1.27
CA ARG A 95 -22.84 4.94 -0.51
C ARG A 95 -23.96 4.40 -1.40
N ALA A 96 -24.23 5.05 -2.53
CA ALA A 96 -25.26 4.61 -3.46
C ALA A 96 -25.03 3.17 -3.94
N PHE A 97 -23.79 2.82 -4.30
CA PHE A 97 -23.42 1.47 -4.75
C PHE A 97 -23.64 0.42 -3.66
N PHE A 98 -23.16 0.66 -2.44
CA PHE A 98 -23.30 -0.31 -1.34
C PHE A 98 -24.72 -0.35 -0.73
N SER A 99 -25.58 0.62 -1.05
CA SER A 99 -27.00 0.60 -0.67
C SER A 99 -27.89 -0.23 -1.61
N LEU A 100 -27.38 -0.69 -2.75
CA LEU A 100 -28.14 -1.56 -3.65
C LEU A 100 -28.39 -2.93 -2.99
N PRO A 101 -29.59 -3.52 -3.15
CA PRO A 101 -29.87 -4.86 -2.64
C PRO A 101 -28.92 -5.89 -3.28
N GLN A 102 -28.39 -6.81 -2.47
CA GLN A 102 -27.44 -7.84 -2.91
C GLN A 102 -28.15 -8.95 -3.71
N VAL A 103 -28.88 -8.60 -4.77
CA VAL A 103 -29.38 -9.56 -5.76
C VAL A 103 -28.23 -9.90 -6.72
N ARG A 104 -27.43 -10.87 -6.26
CA ARG A 104 -26.48 -11.72 -7.00
C ARG A 104 -25.68 -11.07 -8.13
N ALA A 105 -24.49 -10.62 -7.78
CA ALA A 105 -23.29 -11.11 -8.47
C ALA A 105 -22.44 -11.82 -7.41
N PRO A 106 -21.98 -13.06 -7.61
CA PRO A 106 -20.95 -13.62 -6.74
C PRO A 106 -19.80 -12.60 -6.69
N ARG A 107 -19.20 -12.42 -5.51
CA ARG A 107 -17.95 -11.67 -5.39
C ARG A 107 -17.05 -12.14 -6.52
N LYS A 108 -16.50 -11.23 -7.33
CA LYS A 108 -15.42 -11.59 -8.23
C LYS A 108 -14.24 -11.99 -7.35
N GLU A 109 -14.20 -13.25 -6.94
CA GLU A 109 -12.95 -13.91 -6.62
C GLU A 109 -12.10 -13.74 -7.88
N GLY A 110 -10.99 -13.01 -7.74
CA GLY A 110 -10.13 -12.69 -8.88
C GLY A 110 -9.79 -13.97 -9.65
N GLU A 111 -10.20 -14.00 -10.91
CA GLU A 111 -9.83 -15.02 -11.89
C GLU A 111 -8.30 -15.12 -11.91
N ARG A 112 -7.75 -16.15 -11.27
CA ARG A 112 -6.37 -16.59 -11.53
C ARG A 112 -6.42 -17.47 -12.77
N GLU A 113 -6.44 -16.83 -13.93
CA GLU A 113 -6.23 -17.52 -15.20
C GLU A 113 -4.74 -17.88 -15.34
N GLY A 114 -4.47 -19.16 -15.61
CA GLY A 114 -3.10 -19.66 -15.76
C GLY A 114 -3.03 -21.17 -15.90
N GLY A 115 -3.81 -21.74 -16.82
CA GLY A 115 -3.55 -23.08 -17.34
C GLY A 115 -2.51 -23.03 -18.47
N ARG A 116 -1.54 -23.94 -18.46
CA ARG A 116 -1.04 -24.57 -19.68
C ARG A 116 -0.36 -25.91 -19.37
N GLU A 117 -1.01 -26.98 -19.81
CA GLU A 117 -0.42 -28.30 -20.07
C GLU A 117 0.57 -28.25 -21.23
N GLY A 118 1.53 -29.17 -21.23
CA GLY A 118 2.12 -29.71 -22.46
C GLY A 118 3.65 -29.76 -22.49
N GLY A 119 4.19 -30.98 -22.65
CA GLY A 119 5.56 -31.24 -23.12
C GLY A 119 6.34 -32.18 -22.24
#